data_AF-A0A161PRZ7-F1
#
_entry.id   AF-A0A161PRZ7-F1
#
_cell.length_a   1.000
_cell.length_b   1.000
_cell.length_c   1.000
_cell.angle_alpha   90.00
_cell.angle_beta   90.00
_cell.angle_gamma   90.00
#
_symmetry.space_group_name_H-M   'P 1'
#
loop_
_entity.id
_entity.type
_entity.pdbx_description
1 polymer ?
#
loop_
_entity_poly.entity_id
_entity_poly.type
_entity_poly.pdbx_seq_one_letter_code
_entity_poly.pdbx_strand_id
1 'polypeptide(L)'
;MLMVCLLASQSSLAFTDSLTLQTADNLIAHLQRQDNVVARLQYLETYKQFLFDRLNTIEIPDLATTPDDHPALEEYRSLTEYDNYVNLIRMKDINASTCQRTRTRIENSTSRDGGLVPEAVEAMKILNALCSPTTN
;
A
#
# COMPACT_ATOMS: atom_id res chain seq x y z
N MET A 1 25.00 22.49 26.08
CA MET A 1 24.91 21.08 25.63
C MET A 1 23.49 20.89 25.15
N LEU A 2 23.25 21.13 23.85
CA LEU A 2 21.91 21.09 23.26
C LEU A 2 21.68 19.67 22.76
N MET A 3 20.93 18.90 23.53
CA MET A 3 20.49 17.56 23.18
C MET A 3 19.36 17.72 22.17
N VAL A 4 19.72 17.72 20.88
CA VAL A 4 18.75 17.65 19.79
C VAL A 4 18.21 16.22 19.81
N CYS A 5 17.05 16.03 20.43
CA CYS A 5 16.23 14.85 20.20
C CYS A 5 15.89 14.82 18.71
N LEU A 6 16.66 14.05 17.94
CA LEU A 6 16.29 13.60 16.61
C LEU A 6 14.98 12.82 16.76
N LEU A 7 13.86 13.53 16.58
CA LEU A 7 12.62 12.91 16.09
C LEU A 7 12.92 12.45 14.67
N ALA A 8 13.62 11.32 14.55
CA ALA A 8 13.45 10.47 13.39
C ALA A 8 11.97 10.09 13.44
N SER A 9 11.17 10.76 12.63
CA SER A 9 9.78 10.40 12.37
C SER A 9 9.80 8.93 12.00
N GLN A 10 9.51 8.06 12.96
CA GLN A 10 9.29 6.64 12.72
C GLN A 10 7.98 6.58 11.95
N SER A 11 8.03 6.79 10.64
CA SER A 11 7.02 6.27 9.75
C SER A 11 7.12 4.77 9.91
N SER A 12 6.34 4.20 10.83
CA SER A 12 6.21 2.76 10.97
C SER A 12 5.74 2.26 9.62
N LEU A 13 6.62 1.57 8.90
CA LEU A 13 6.23 0.85 7.70
C LEU A 13 5.15 -0.14 8.13
N ALA A 14 4.12 -0.29 7.31
CA ALA A 14 3.01 -1.19 7.60
C ALA A 14 3.46 -2.67 7.70
N PHE A 15 4.53 -3.02 6.99
CA PHE A 15 5.11 -4.37 6.93
C PHE A 15 6.60 -4.25 6.58
N THR A 16 7.33 -5.36 6.75
CA THR A 16 8.79 -5.42 6.55
C THR A 16 9.22 -6.24 5.33
N ASP A 17 8.28 -6.87 4.61
CA ASP A 17 8.56 -7.63 3.38
C ASP A 17 9.25 -6.77 2.32
N SER A 18 10.57 -6.93 2.24
CA SER A 18 11.43 -6.13 1.37
C SER A 18 11.04 -6.19 -0.10
N LEU A 19 10.57 -7.35 -0.59
CA LEU A 19 10.17 -7.51 -1.99
C LEU A 19 8.89 -6.71 -2.28
N THR A 20 7.90 -6.76 -1.38
CA THR A 20 6.66 -5.98 -1.50
C THR A 20 6.95 -4.48 -1.47
N LEU A 21 7.77 -4.02 -0.53
CA LEU A 21 8.17 -2.61 -0.42
C LEU A 21 8.89 -2.11 -1.68
N GLN A 22 9.92 -2.85 -2.14
CA GLN A 22 10.66 -2.47 -3.35
C GLN A 22 9.77 -2.45 -4.59
N THR A 23 8.85 -3.40 -4.72
CA THR A 23 7.94 -3.45 -5.86
C THR A 23 6.93 -2.30 -5.80
N ALA A 24 6.45 -1.93 -4.61
CA ALA A 24 5.58 -0.76 -4.41
C ALA A 24 6.29 0.55 -4.82
N ASP A 25 7.53 0.75 -4.36
CA ASP A 25 8.34 1.92 -4.69
C ASP A 25 8.60 2.02 -6.20
N ASN A 26 8.93 0.89 -6.82
CA ASN A 26 9.11 0.82 -8.27
C ASN A 26 7.82 1.17 -9.02
N LEU A 27 6.66 0.64 -8.58
CA LEU A 27 5.36 1.00 -9.14
C LEU A 27 5.12 2.51 -9.01
N ILE A 28 5.27 3.09 -7.82
CA ILE A 28 5.06 4.52 -7.57
C ILE A 28 5.92 5.37 -8.49
N ALA A 29 7.21 5.06 -8.60
CA ALA A 29 8.13 5.77 -9.48
C ALA A 29 7.73 5.66 -10.96
N HIS A 30 7.24 4.49 -11.39
CA HIS A 30 6.74 4.29 -12.75
C HIS A 30 5.43 5.04 -13.03
N LEU A 31 4.47 5.00 -12.11
CA LEU A 31 3.19 5.71 -12.25
C LEU A 31 3.40 7.22 -12.38
N GLN A 32 4.34 7.78 -11.62
CA GLN A 32 4.64 9.22 -11.64
C GLN A 32 5.29 9.70 -12.94
N ARG A 33 5.98 8.82 -13.67
CA ARG A 33 6.69 9.14 -14.93
C ARG A 33 5.90 8.77 -16.19
N GLN A 34 4.76 8.10 -16.04
CA GLN A 34 4.00 7.56 -17.16
C GLN A 34 2.78 8.43 -17.46
N ASP A 35 2.82 9.13 -18.59
CA ASP A 35 1.70 9.98 -19.02
C ASP A 35 0.49 9.15 -19.47
N ASN A 36 0.72 8.00 -20.09
CA ASN A 36 -0.34 7.15 -20.61
C ASN A 36 -1.18 6.53 -19.49
N VAL A 37 -2.44 6.96 -19.39
CA VAL A 37 -3.43 6.48 -18.41
C VAL A 37 -3.64 4.97 -18.49
N VAL A 38 -3.76 4.42 -19.70
CA VAL A 38 -3.99 2.97 -19.90
C VAL A 38 -2.80 2.17 -19.37
N ALA A 39 -1.58 2.63 -19.67
CA ALA A 39 -0.37 1.98 -19.16
C ALA A 39 -0.30 2.05 -17.63
N ARG A 40 -0.60 3.20 -17.02
CA ARG A 40 -0.66 3.34 -15.55
C ARG A 40 -1.63 2.35 -14.90
N LEU A 41 -2.83 2.21 -15.45
CA LEU A 41 -3.81 1.24 -14.94
C LEU A 41 -3.33 -0.20 -15.13
N GLN A 42 -2.69 -0.54 -16.25
CA GLN A 42 -2.10 -1.87 -16.45
C GLN A 42 -0.98 -2.20 -15.46
N TYR A 43 -0.13 -1.23 -15.13
CA TYR A 43 0.91 -1.42 -14.11
C TYR A 43 0.33 -1.64 -12.71
N LEU A 44 -0.74 -0.93 -12.35
CA LEU A 44 -1.46 -1.17 -11.10
C LEU A 44 -2.03 -2.59 -11.05
N GLU A 45 -2.66 -3.08 -12.12
CA GLU A 45 -3.20 -4.44 -12.16
C GLU A 45 -2.09 -5.50 -12.11
N THR A 46 -0.94 -5.25 -12.75
CA THR A 46 0.24 -6.12 -12.65
C THR A 46 0.76 -6.20 -11.22
N TYR A 47 0.78 -5.07 -10.51
CA TYR A 47 1.18 -5.04 -9.11
C TYR A 47 0.21 -5.80 -8.18
N LYS A 48 -1.10 -5.70 -8.42
CA LYS A 48 -2.09 -6.50 -7.68
C LYS A 48 -1.89 -7.99 -7.89
N GLN A 49 -1.59 -8.42 -9.12
CA GLN A 49 -1.26 -9.81 -9.39
C GLN A 49 0.00 -10.24 -8.63
N PHE A 50 1.04 -9.40 -8.62
CA PHE A 50 2.22 -9.64 -7.81
C PHE A 50 1.90 -9.79 -6.31
N LEU A 51 1.05 -8.93 -5.73
CA LEU A 51 0.65 -9.04 -4.33
C LEU A 51 -0.10 -10.35 -4.04
N PHE A 52 -1.04 -10.71 -4.91
CA PHE A 52 -1.74 -11.99 -4.81
C PHE A 52 -0.77 -13.16 -4.85
N ASP A 53 0.19 -13.18 -5.78
CA ASP A 53 1.19 -14.25 -5.89
C ASP A 53 2.13 -14.24 -4.66
N ARG A 54 2.50 -13.06 -4.15
CA ARG A 54 3.35 -12.91 -2.97
C ARG A 54 2.68 -13.47 -1.72
N LEU A 55 1.41 -13.16 -1.49
CA LEU A 55 0.64 -13.69 -0.35
C LEU A 55 0.44 -15.20 -0.40
N ASN A 56 0.36 -15.78 -1.60
CA ASN A 56 0.27 -17.24 -1.78
C ASN A 56 1.62 -17.97 -1.65
N THR A 57 2.74 -17.26 -1.63
CA THR A 57 4.10 -17.84 -1.61
C THR A 57 4.90 -17.49 -0.37
N ILE A 58 4.48 -16.48 0.40
CA ILE A 58 5.06 -16.22 1.71
C ILE A 58 4.73 -17.36 2.66
N GLU A 59 5.66 -17.69 3.55
CA GLU A 59 5.44 -18.72 4.57
C GLU A 59 4.32 -18.26 5.51
N ILE A 60 3.18 -18.94 5.43
CA ILE A 60 2.02 -18.65 6.28
C ILE A 60 2.29 -19.31 7.64
N PRO A 61 2.37 -18.55 8.75
CA PRO A 61 2.44 -19.15 10.06
C PRO A 61 1.20 -20.02 10.29
N ASP A 62 1.39 -21.24 10.81
CA ASP A 62 0.26 -22.12 11.10
C ASP A 62 -0.65 -21.46 12.14
N LEU A 63 -1.81 -20.99 11.68
CA LEU A 63 -2.77 -20.23 12.47
C LEU A 63 -3.32 -21.03 13.66
N ALA A 64 -3.24 -22.36 13.62
CA ALA A 64 -3.71 -23.21 14.72
C ALA A 64 -2.69 -23.32 15.86
N THR A 65 -1.41 -23.06 15.59
CA THR A 65 -0.31 -23.31 16.54
C THR A 65 0.55 -22.07 16.81
N THR A 66 0.43 -21.03 16.00
CA THR A 66 1.18 -19.78 16.14
C THR A 66 0.46 -18.84 17.12
N PRO A 67 1.16 -18.35 18.17
CA PRO A 67 0.60 -17.35 19.08
C PRO A 67 0.16 -16.07 18.37
N ASP A 68 -0.88 -15.40 18.89
CA ASP A 68 -1.44 -14.19 18.29
C ASP A 68 -0.45 -13.01 18.21
N ASP A 69 0.57 -13.00 19.04
CA ASP A 69 1.63 -11.99 19.12
C ASP A 69 2.90 -12.37 18.33
N HIS A 70 2.87 -13.49 17.59
CA HIS A 70 4.02 -13.93 16.82
C HIS A 70 4.32 -12.95 15.67
N PRO A 71 5.56 -12.45 15.52
CA PRO A 71 5.89 -11.43 14.51
C PRO A 71 5.55 -11.83 13.07
N ALA A 72 5.70 -13.11 12.71
CA ALA A 72 5.34 -13.58 11.37
C ALA A 72 3.83 -13.53 11.09
N LEU A 73 3.00 -13.68 12.14
CA LEU A 73 1.55 -13.60 12.00
C LEU A 73 1.10 -12.16 11.82
N GLU A 74 1.71 -11.23 12.55
CA GLU A 74 1.47 -9.80 12.36
C GLU A 74 1.90 -9.34 10.97
N GLU A 75 3.09 -9.74 10.50
CA GLU A 75 3.56 -9.44 9.14
C GLU A 75 2.58 -9.97 8.07
N TYR A 76 2.10 -11.20 8.21
CA TYR A 76 1.11 -11.77 7.29
C TYR A 76 -0.22 -11.01 7.33
N ARG A 77 -0.70 -10.61 8.51
CA ARG A 77 -1.92 -9.81 8.68
C ARG A 77 -1.77 -8.45 7.99
N SER A 78 -0.67 -7.75 8.25
CA SER A 78 -0.37 -6.45 7.64
C SER A 78 -0.26 -6.52 6.12
N LEU A 79 0.41 -7.55 5.56
CA LEU A 79 0.47 -7.74 4.10
C LEU A 79 -0.91 -8.02 3.49
N THR A 80 -1.74 -8.80 4.19
CA THR A 80 -3.11 -9.11 3.76
C THR A 80 -3.99 -7.85 3.80
N GLU A 81 -3.89 -7.04 4.84
CA GLU A 81 -4.61 -5.77 4.94
C GLU A 81 -4.15 -4.78 3.87
N TYR A 82 -2.85 -4.70 3.61
CA TYR A 82 -2.30 -3.88 2.53
C TYR A 82 -2.86 -4.29 1.15
N ASP A 83 -2.85 -5.59 0.82
CA ASP A 83 -3.46 -6.10 -0.41
C ASP A 83 -4.94 -5.72 -0.52
N ASN A 84 -5.70 -5.85 0.58
CA ASN A 84 -7.11 -5.44 0.61
C ASN A 84 -7.28 -3.96 0.24
N TYR A 85 -6.44 -3.07 0.78
CA TYR A 85 -6.51 -1.64 0.47
C TYR A 85 -6.08 -1.32 -0.96
N VAL A 86 -5.02 -1.95 -1.48
CA VAL A 86 -4.60 -1.79 -2.89
C VAL A 86 -5.72 -2.27 -3.83
N ASN A 87 -6.43 -3.33 -3.47
CA ASN A 87 -7.56 -3.87 -4.22
C ASN A 87 -8.81 -2.97 -4.22
N LEU A 88 -8.88 -1.95 -3.36
CA LEU A 88 -9.92 -0.90 -3.43
C LEU A 88 -9.66 0.11 -4.55
N ILE A 89 -8.41 0.21 -5.05
CA ILE A 89 -8.03 1.09 -6.16
C ILE A 89 -8.51 0.48 -7.48
N ARG A 90 -9.80 0.63 -7.78
CA ARG A 90 -10.43 0.12 -9.01
C ARG A 90 -10.96 1.26 -9.85
N MET A 91 -10.28 1.56 -10.95
CA MET A 91 -10.57 2.71 -11.79
C MET A 91 -10.51 2.31 -13.27
N LYS A 92 -11.50 2.77 -14.06
CA LYS A 92 -11.52 2.59 -15.52
C LYS A 92 -10.83 3.74 -16.26
N ASP A 93 -10.72 4.88 -15.58
CA ASP A 93 -10.12 6.11 -16.08
C ASP A 93 -9.58 6.89 -14.88
N ILE A 94 -8.60 7.78 -15.10
CA ILE A 94 -7.93 8.55 -14.05
C ILE A 94 -8.34 10.02 -14.17
N ASN A 95 -9.29 10.44 -13.33
CA ASN A 95 -9.70 11.84 -13.21
C ASN A 95 -9.99 12.22 -11.75
N ALA A 96 -10.07 13.52 -11.47
CA ALA A 96 -10.25 14.05 -10.11
C ALA A 96 -11.42 13.41 -9.33
N SER A 97 -12.56 13.17 -9.99
CA SER A 97 -13.73 12.55 -9.34
C SER A 97 -13.46 11.10 -8.93
N THR A 98 -12.89 10.31 -9.85
CA THR A 98 -12.56 8.90 -9.57
C THR A 98 -11.46 8.76 -8.52
N CYS A 99 -10.46 9.65 -8.54
CA CYS A 99 -9.40 9.72 -7.55
C CYS A 99 -9.93 10.04 -6.16
N GLN A 100 -10.77 11.08 -6.04
CA GLN A 100 -11.38 11.47 -4.78
C GLN A 100 -12.28 10.36 -4.23
N ARG A 101 -13.11 9.74 -5.08
CA ARG A 101 -14.00 8.63 -4.68
C ARG A 101 -13.21 7.44 -4.14
N THR A 102 -12.11 7.09 -4.80
CA THR A 102 -11.26 5.98 -4.39
C THR A 102 -10.55 6.28 -3.08
N ARG A 103 -10.05 7.51 -2.90
CA ARG A 103 -9.48 7.97 -1.63
C ARG A 103 -10.46 7.83 -0.48
N THR A 104 -11.67 8.40 -0.63
CA THR A 104 -12.72 8.30 0.38
C THR A 104 -13.13 6.84 0.64
N ARG A 105 -13.08 5.97 -0.37
CA ARG A 105 -13.34 4.54 -0.17
C ARG A 105 -12.29 3.88 0.73
N ILE A 106 -11.01 4.19 0.54
CA ILE A 106 -9.93 3.69 1.39
C ILE A 106 -10.09 4.26 2.80
N GLU A 107 -10.25 5.57 2.95
CA GLU A 107 -10.47 6.25 4.25
C GLU A 107 -11.67 5.67 5.04
N ASN A 108 -12.77 5.37 4.36
CA ASN A 108 -13.94 4.76 5.01
C ASN A 108 -13.70 3.29 5.38
N SER A 109 -12.79 2.60 4.70
CA SER A 109 -12.44 1.20 4.99
C SER A 109 -11.42 1.09 6.13
N THR A 110 -10.88 2.20 6.62
CA THR A 110 -9.90 2.26 7.72
C THR A 110 -10.48 2.81 9.01
N SER A 111 -11.77 3.17 9.06
CA SER A 111 -12.37 3.87 10.20
C SER A 111 -12.55 2.96 11.42
N ARG A 112 -11.44 2.56 12.03
CA ARG A 112 -11.34 2.16 13.43
C ARG A 112 -10.46 3.21 14.10
N ASP A 113 -10.97 3.83 15.16
CA ASP A 113 -10.22 4.69 16.08
C ASP A 113 -9.60 6.00 15.53
N GLY A 114 -10.20 6.58 14.47
CA GLY A 114 -9.99 8.00 14.13
C GLY A 114 -8.74 8.31 13.29
N GLY A 115 -8.11 7.30 12.69
CA GLY A 115 -6.96 7.47 11.80
C GLY A 115 -6.91 6.45 10.66
N LEU A 116 -6.03 6.68 9.70
CA LEU A 116 -5.68 5.67 8.70
C LEU A 116 -4.68 4.70 9.31
N VAL A 117 -4.93 3.40 9.18
CA VAL A 117 -3.95 2.37 9.53
C VAL A 117 -2.74 2.43 8.58
N PRO A 118 -1.52 2.05 9.02
CA PRO A 118 -0.31 2.14 8.20
C PRO A 118 -0.44 1.52 6.81
N GLU A 119 -1.11 0.37 6.69
CA GLU A 119 -1.34 -0.39 5.46
C GLU A 119 -2.12 0.44 4.44
N ALA A 120 -3.14 1.15 4.91
CA ALA A 120 -3.91 2.04 4.06
C ALA A 120 -3.13 3.29 3.65
N VAL A 121 -2.26 3.80 4.53
CA VAL A 121 -1.34 4.90 4.18
C VAL A 121 -0.42 4.47 3.04
N GLU A 122 0.15 3.26 3.10
CA GLU A 122 0.95 2.71 2.01
C GLU A 122 0.15 2.57 0.71
N ALA A 123 -1.08 2.05 0.76
CA ALA A 123 -1.94 1.94 -0.42
C ALA A 123 -2.30 3.32 -1.01
N MET A 124 -2.50 4.33 -0.16
CA MET A 124 -2.77 5.70 -0.60
C MET A 124 -1.56 6.34 -1.31
N LYS A 125 -0.31 5.93 -1.03
CA LYS A 125 0.85 6.40 -1.80
C LYS A 125 0.72 5.97 -3.27
N ILE A 126 0.30 4.73 -3.53
CA ILE A 126 0.03 4.23 -4.88
C ILE A 126 -1.11 5.03 -5.53
N LEU A 127 -2.22 5.24 -4.82
CA LEU A 127 -3.34 6.05 -5.35
C LEU A 127 -2.90 7.47 -5.71
N ASN A 128 -2.11 8.13 -4.85
CA ASN A 128 -1.61 9.47 -5.10
C ASN A 128 -0.68 9.52 -6.32
N ALA A 129 0.22 8.54 -6.46
CA ALA A 129 1.08 8.40 -7.63
C ALA A 129 0.28 8.18 -8.93
N LEU A 130 -0.80 7.39 -8.86
CA LEU A 130 -1.71 7.15 -9.98
C LEU A 130 -2.42 8.44 -10.42
N CYS A 131 -2.91 9.21 -9.44
CA CYS A 131 -3.78 10.37 -9.63
C CYS A 131 -3.06 11.70 -9.85
N SER A 132 -1.75 11.77 -9.56
CA SER A 132 -0.96 12.99 -9.69
C SER A 132 0.42 12.66 -10.25
N PRO A 133 0.51 12.33 -11.56
CA PRO A 133 1.81 12.14 -12.19
C PRO A 133 2.59 13.46 -12.16
N THR A 134 3.90 13.37 -11.92
CA THR A 134 4.79 14.51 -12.07
C THR A 134 4.91 14.83 -13.56
N THR A 135 4.15 15.81 -14.03
CA THR A 135 4.35 16.40 -15.36
C THR A 135 5.65 17.20 -15.35
N ASN A 136 6.65 16.77 -16.11
CA ASN A 136 7.82 17.60 -16.44
C ASN A 136 7.44 18.63 -17.51
#